data_AF-A0A0F4GAS8-F1
#
_entry.id   AF-A0A0F4GAS8-F1
#
_cell.length_a   1.000
_cell.length_b   1.000
_cell.length_c   1.000
_cell.angle_alpha   90.00
_cell.angle_beta   90.00
_cell.angle_gamma   90.00
#
_symmetry.space_group_name_H-M   'P 1'
#
loop_
_entity.id
_entity.type
_entity.pdbx_description
1 polymer ?
#
loop_
_entity_poly.entity_id
_entity_poly.type
_entity_poly.pdbx_seq_one_letter_code
_entity_poly.pdbx_strand_id
1 'polypeptide(L)'
;MRPDGPRDLIAGPDSGPAPPFPLRLNGKVIKGFGRGSSELGIPTANIPLSGLSVGGHEDVESGVYFGWAGLSPSKAITQQPPGSDSKYKLMDADVHKSLAGVLSENNNGSNIEEQGAVYPMVMSIGWNPFYKNTVRSVEVHIMHQFDTDFYESHMNVYILGFIRPELDYVSKESLIDDIKTDINVAGRSLARPAYAKFIGDPYLLDFKAKDEIAS
;
A
#
# COMPACT_ATOMS: atom_id res chain seq x y z
N MET A 1 1.88 2.17 22.69
CA MET A 1 3.22 1.55 22.95
C MET A 1 3.39 0.23 22.21
N ARG A 2 4.57 0.01 21.61
CA ARG A 2 4.96 -1.22 20.91
C ARG A 2 4.90 -2.44 21.86
N PRO A 3 4.21 -3.54 21.49
CA PRO A 3 4.13 -4.73 22.33
C PRO A 3 5.46 -5.49 22.40
N ASP A 4 5.74 -6.11 23.54
CA ASP A 4 6.88 -7.01 23.72
C ASP A 4 6.52 -8.42 23.22
N GLY A 5 7.18 -8.90 22.17
CA GLY A 5 7.04 -10.26 21.67
C GLY A 5 6.97 -10.38 20.14
N PRO A 6 6.97 -11.62 19.61
CA PRO A 6 6.82 -11.84 18.18
C PRO A 6 5.42 -11.42 17.71
N ARG A 7 5.37 -10.76 16.56
CA ARG A 7 4.12 -10.42 15.88
C ARG A 7 3.68 -11.56 14.97
N ASP A 8 2.38 -11.67 14.72
CA ASP A 8 1.84 -12.62 13.75
C ASP A 8 2.49 -12.42 12.37
N LEU A 9 2.82 -13.53 11.71
CA LEU A 9 3.52 -13.51 10.42
C LEU A 9 2.61 -13.22 9.21
N ILE A 10 1.30 -13.31 9.42
CA ILE A 10 0.24 -13.04 8.44
C ILE A 10 -0.90 -12.28 9.13
N ALA A 11 -1.72 -11.58 8.34
CA ALA A 11 -2.87 -10.82 8.79
C ALA A 11 -4.13 -11.23 8.03
N GLY A 12 -5.28 -11.26 8.71
CA GLY A 12 -6.57 -11.68 8.12
C GLY A 12 -6.71 -13.19 7.90
N PRO A 13 -7.95 -13.69 7.73
CA PRO A 13 -8.24 -15.12 7.70
C PRO A 13 -7.85 -15.78 6.36
N ASP A 14 -7.57 -17.08 6.39
CA ASP A 14 -7.16 -17.82 5.19
C ASP A 14 -8.22 -17.87 4.09
N SER A 15 -9.50 -17.68 4.45
CA SER A 15 -10.61 -17.58 3.50
C SER A 15 -10.60 -16.30 2.65
N GLY A 16 -9.74 -15.32 2.96
CA GLY A 16 -9.66 -14.03 2.27
C GLY A 16 -10.10 -12.85 3.14
N PRO A 17 -10.18 -11.64 2.57
CA PRO A 17 -10.65 -10.45 3.28
C PRO A 17 -12.01 -10.69 3.96
N ALA A 18 -12.11 -10.29 5.23
CA ALA A 18 -13.36 -10.34 6.01
C ALA A 18 -13.92 -8.91 6.19
N PRO A 19 -15.25 -8.74 6.37
CA PRO A 19 -15.84 -7.43 6.57
C PRO A 19 -15.09 -6.60 7.64
N PRO A 20 -14.81 -5.31 7.37
CA PRO A 20 -15.35 -4.51 6.26
C PRO A 20 -14.58 -4.63 4.94
N PHE A 21 -13.52 -5.43 4.87
CA PHE A 21 -12.70 -5.58 3.65
C PHE A 21 -13.39 -6.47 2.59
N PRO A 22 -13.12 -6.26 1.29
CA PRO A 22 -12.19 -5.28 0.72
C PRO A 22 -12.75 -3.85 0.69
N LEU A 23 -11.93 -2.88 1.09
CA LEU A 23 -12.24 -1.45 0.88
C LEU A 23 -11.54 -0.95 -0.38
N ARG A 24 -12.15 0.04 -1.05
CA ARG A 24 -11.60 0.67 -2.24
C ARG A 24 -11.28 2.13 -1.97
N LEU A 25 -10.13 2.60 -2.46
CA LEU A 25 -9.70 3.99 -2.36
C LEU A 25 -9.03 4.38 -3.67
N ASN A 26 -9.24 5.61 -4.16
CA ASN A 26 -8.54 6.08 -5.36
C ASN A 26 -8.28 7.57 -5.32
N GLY A 27 -7.19 8.05 -5.92
CA GLY A 27 -6.92 9.47 -6.04
C GLY A 27 -5.55 9.78 -6.63
N LYS A 28 -5.28 11.07 -6.87
CA LYS A 28 -3.96 11.52 -7.32
C LYS A 28 -2.94 11.46 -6.18
N VAL A 29 -1.74 11.00 -6.48
CA VAL A 29 -0.61 11.02 -5.54
C VAL A 29 -0.11 12.44 -5.38
N ILE A 30 -0.19 12.96 -4.14
CA ILE A 30 0.28 14.31 -3.80
C ILE A 30 1.54 14.25 -2.91
N LYS A 31 2.24 15.38 -2.82
CA LYS A 31 3.33 15.55 -1.85
C LYS A 31 2.74 15.62 -0.44
N GLY A 32 3.32 14.84 0.47
CA GLY A 32 3.05 14.98 1.90
C GLY A 32 3.75 16.19 2.52
N PHE A 33 3.63 16.32 3.84
CA PHE A 33 4.16 17.45 4.61
C PHE A 33 5.67 17.36 4.94
N GLY A 34 6.45 16.65 4.12
CA GLY A 34 7.91 16.62 4.24
C GLY A 34 8.45 15.91 5.48
N ARG A 35 7.72 14.94 6.05
CA ARG A 35 8.17 14.17 7.22
C ARG A 35 8.90 12.91 6.78
N GLY A 36 10.22 12.99 6.59
CA GLY A 36 11.24 11.95 6.81
C GLY A 36 11.11 10.54 6.20
N SER A 37 9.98 10.06 5.69
CA SER A 37 9.79 8.66 5.26
C SER A 37 10.75 8.29 4.11
N SER A 38 10.94 9.20 3.17
CA SER A 38 11.99 9.07 2.14
C SER A 38 13.41 9.02 2.71
N GLU A 39 13.70 9.76 3.79
CA GLU A 39 15.00 9.71 4.51
C GLU A 39 15.16 8.44 5.35
N LEU A 40 14.07 7.72 5.65
CA LEU A 40 14.09 6.38 6.22
C LEU A 40 14.34 5.30 5.15
N GLY A 41 14.31 5.67 3.86
CA GLY A 41 14.33 4.72 2.75
C GLY A 41 12.99 4.01 2.53
N ILE A 42 11.90 4.57 3.04
CA ILE A 42 10.53 4.00 3.00
C ILE A 42 9.57 5.07 2.45
N PRO A 43 9.66 5.42 1.16
CA PRO A 43 8.84 6.51 0.59
C PRO A 43 7.35 6.19 0.68
N THR A 44 6.55 7.17 1.09
CA THR A 44 5.08 7.06 1.18
C THR A 44 4.38 8.03 0.23
N ALA A 45 3.44 7.52 -0.56
CA ALA A 45 2.55 8.29 -1.41
C ALA A 45 1.33 8.76 -0.61
N ASN A 46 1.01 10.05 -0.66
CA ASN A 46 -0.17 10.59 0.01
C ASN A 46 -1.35 10.61 -0.97
N ILE A 47 -2.52 10.14 -0.52
CA ILE A 47 -3.77 10.24 -1.27
C ILE A 47 -4.71 11.18 -0.49
N PRO A 48 -5.18 12.29 -1.09
CA PRO A 48 -6.08 13.22 -0.42
C PRO A 48 -7.46 12.58 -0.22
N LEU A 49 -7.97 12.62 1.01
CA LEU A 49 -9.34 12.22 1.34
C LEU A 49 -10.26 13.44 1.41
N SER A 50 -11.46 13.36 0.84
CA SER A 50 -12.54 14.29 1.16
C SER A 50 -13.24 13.85 2.45
N GLY A 51 -12.92 14.48 3.57
CA GLY A 51 -13.61 14.26 4.84
C GLY A 51 -13.01 13.15 5.70
N LEU A 52 -13.89 12.33 6.31
CA LEU A 52 -13.53 11.33 7.32
C LEU A 52 -13.63 9.89 6.81
N SER A 53 -14.31 9.66 5.68
CA SER A 53 -14.48 8.32 5.14
C SER A 53 -13.21 7.81 4.46
N VAL A 54 -12.91 6.53 4.68
CA VAL A 54 -11.93 5.79 3.89
C VAL A 54 -12.69 4.72 3.11
N GLY A 55 -12.85 4.93 1.81
CA GLY A 55 -13.63 4.05 0.95
C GLY A 55 -15.10 3.96 1.36
N GLY A 56 -15.69 5.08 1.77
CA GLY A 56 -17.08 5.14 2.26
C GLY A 56 -17.31 4.67 3.70
N HIS A 57 -16.25 4.37 4.47
CA HIS A 57 -16.37 3.98 5.89
C HIS A 57 -15.77 5.04 6.82
N GLU A 58 -16.58 5.55 7.75
CA GLU A 58 -16.15 6.57 8.75
C GLU A 58 -15.46 5.94 9.96
N ASP A 59 -15.74 4.66 10.25
CA ASP A 59 -15.25 3.94 11.44
C ASP A 59 -14.01 3.08 11.18
N VAL A 60 -13.23 3.38 10.15
CA VAL A 60 -11.96 2.66 9.89
C VAL A 60 -10.96 3.04 10.98
N GLU A 61 -10.37 2.05 11.65
CA GLU A 61 -9.39 2.25 12.72
C GLU A 61 -8.13 3.01 12.23
N SER A 62 -7.42 3.71 13.11
CA SER A 62 -6.07 4.19 12.80
C SER A 62 -5.08 3.03 12.89
N GLY A 63 -4.20 2.89 11.91
CA GLY A 63 -3.17 1.87 11.95
C GLY A 63 -2.63 1.51 10.59
N VAL A 64 -2.02 0.34 10.52
CA VAL A 64 -1.37 -0.19 9.33
C VAL A 64 -2.23 -1.27 8.69
N TYR A 65 -2.37 -1.16 7.38
CA TYR A 65 -3.18 -2.00 6.52
C TYR A 65 -2.33 -2.54 5.37
N PHE A 66 -2.84 -3.53 4.65
CA PHE A 66 -2.20 -4.09 3.46
C PHE A 66 -3.17 -4.29 2.31
N GLY A 67 -2.63 -4.41 1.11
CA GLY A 67 -3.44 -4.64 -0.08
C GLY A 67 -2.69 -4.50 -1.39
N TRP A 68 -3.45 -4.22 -2.44
CA TRP A 68 -2.93 -4.00 -3.80
C TRP A 68 -3.15 -2.56 -4.22
N ALA A 69 -2.17 -1.98 -4.91
CA ALA A 69 -2.24 -0.65 -5.48
C ALA A 69 -1.97 -0.71 -6.99
N GLY A 70 -2.91 -0.22 -7.79
CA GLY A 70 -2.73 0.02 -9.21
C GLY A 70 -2.30 1.46 -9.45
N LEU A 71 -1.23 1.64 -10.22
CA LEU A 71 -0.70 2.94 -10.62
C LEU A 71 -0.93 3.17 -12.11
N SER A 72 -1.43 4.35 -12.45
CA SER A 72 -1.61 4.77 -13.84
C SER A 72 -0.27 4.85 -14.59
N PRO A 73 -0.27 4.74 -15.93
CA PRO A 73 0.92 4.95 -16.75
C PRO A 73 1.73 6.19 -16.33
N SER A 74 3.02 5.98 -16.08
CA SER A 74 3.97 7.03 -15.69
C SER A 74 5.41 6.60 -15.98
N LYS A 75 6.33 7.56 -15.95
CA LYS A 75 7.77 7.28 -16.13
C LYS A 75 8.32 6.33 -15.06
N ALA A 76 7.82 6.42 -13.83
CA ALA A 76 8.28 5.55 -12.74
C ALA A 76 8.01 4.07 -13.05
N ILE A 77 6.79 3.75 -13.50
CA ILE A 77 6.41 2.36 -13.76
C ILE A 77 7.03 1.81 -15.05
N THR A 78 7.29 2.65 -16.06
CA THR A 78 7.94 2.20 -17.30
C THR A 78 9.43 1.96 -17.12
N GLN A 79 10.09 2.74 -16.25
CA GLN A 79 11.50 2.52 -15.90
C GLN A 79 11.70 1.33 -14.96
N GLN A 80 10.78 1.10 -14.02
CA GLN A 80 10.86 0.04 -13.04
C GLN A 80 9.52 -0.73 -12.98
N PRO A 81 9.19 -1.55 -13.99
CA PRO A 81 7.95 -2.31 -14.03
C PRO A 81 7.91 -3.40 -12.94
N PRO A 82 6.72 -3.97 -12.61
CA PRO A 82 6.64 -5.10 -11.70
C PRO A 82 7.48 -6.27 -12.18
N GLY A 83 8.23 -6.91 -11.27
CA GLY A 83 9.10 -8.04 -11.60
C GLY A 83 10.43 -7.67 -12.25
N SER A 84 10.74 -6.38 -12.40
CA SER A 84 12.12 -5.93 -12.63
C SER A 84 13.05 -6.38 -11.49
N ASP A 85 14.37 -6.41 -11.73
CA ASP A 85 15.38 -6.62 -10.68
C ASP A 85 15.36 -5.45 -9.69
N SER A 86 14.38 -5.51 -8.79
CA SER A 86 14.08 -4.45 -7.83
C SER A 86 15.19 -4.39 -6.79
N LYS A 87 15.73 -3.19 -6.56
CA LYS A 87 16.67 -2.91 -5.46
C LYS A 87 15.97 -2.85 -4.09
N TYR A 88 14.72 -3.30 -4.01
CA TYR A 88 13.91 -3.25 -2.80
C TYR A 88 14.44 -4.23 -1.74
N LYS A 89 14.86 -3.70 -0.58
CA LYS A 89 15.57 -4.46 0.48
C LYS A 89 14.85 -4.44 1.84
N LEU A 90 13.59 -4.03 1.86
CA LEU A 90 12.79 -3.95 3.09
C LEU A 90 12.02 -5.23 3.39
N MET A 91 12.00 -6.18 2.45
CA MET A 91 11.28 -7.45 2.53
C MET A 91 12.25 -8.62 2.56
N ASP A 92 11.91 -9.65 3.31
CA ASP A 92 12.66 -10.90 3.38
C ASP A 92 12.65 -11.59 2.00
N ALA A 93 13.76 -12.26 1.66
CA ALA A 93 13.96 -12.84 0.34
C ALA A 93 12.96 -13.95 -0.02
N ASP A 94 12.53 -14.74 0.96
CA ASP A 94 11.51 -15.79 0.78
C ASP A 94 10.12 -15.18 0.49
N VAL A 95 9.77 -14.11 1.21
CA VAL A 95 8.51 -13.37 1.01
C VAL A 95 8.51 -12.70 -0.36
N HIS A 96 9.61 -12.04 -0.73
CA HIS A 96 9.76 -11.43 -2.05
C HIS A 96 9.61 -12.47 -3.16
N LYS A 97 10.26 -13.63 -3.04
CA LYS A 97 10.16 -14.72 -4.01
C LYS A 97 8.71 -15.23 -4.15
N SER A 98 8.01 -15.40 -3.03
CA SER A 98 6.60 -15.84 -3.04
C SER A 98 5.68 -14.83 -3.74
N LEU A 99 5.82 -13.54 -3.42
CA LEU A 99 5.04 -12.48 -4.06
C LEU A 99 5.37 -12.32 -5.54
N ALA A 100 6.64 -12.40 -5.92
CA ALA A 100 7.07 -12.31 -7.30
C ALA A 100 6.43 -13.42 -8.14
N GLY A 101 6.36 -14.65 -7.62
CA GLY A 101 5.64 -15.76 -8.25
C GLY A 101 4.17 -15.42 -8.52
N VAL A 102 3.48 -14.89 -7.50
CA VAL A 102 2.08 -14.46 -7.63
C VAL A 102 1.89 -13.34 -8.66
N LEU A 103 2.77 -12.32 -8.66
CA LEU A 103 2.70 -11.23 -9.64
C LEU A 103 2.96 -11.73 -11.06
N SER A 104 3.94 -12.62 -11.26
CA SER A 104 4.25 -13.21 -12.57
C SER A 104 3.09 -14.06 -13.12
N GLU A 105 2.40 -14.82 -12.27
CA GLU A 105 1.23 -15.62 -12.67
C GLU A 105 0.03 -14.75 -13.10
N ASN A 106 -0.12 -13.56 -12.52
CA ASN A 106 -1.28 -12.69 -12.74
C ASN A 106 -1.02 -11.55 -13.76
N ASN A 107 0.23 -11.29 -14.15
CA ASN A 107 0.61 -10.25 -15.14
C ASN A 107 0.52 -10.71 -16.61
N ASN A 108 -0.40 -11.61 -16.95
CA ASN A 108 -0.56 -12.14 -18.31
C ASN A 108 -1.11 -11.08 -19.29
N GLY A 109 -0.25 -10.17 -19.76
CA GLY A 109 -0.49 -9.35 -20.95
C GLY A 109 -0.92 -7.90 -20.71
N SER A 110 -0.78 -7.34 -19.52
CA SER A 110 -1.04 -5.91 -19.29
C SER A 110 -0.01 -5.03 -20.03
N ASN A 111 -0.47 -4.19 -20.95
CA ASN A 111 0.38 -3.17 -21.56
C ASN A 111 0.63 -2.05 -20.54
N ILE A 112 1.78 -2.06 -19.87
CA ILE A 112 2.13 -1.11 -18.81
C ILE A 112 2.06 0.35 -19.29
N GLU A 113 2.44 0.61 -20.54
CA GLU A 113 2.44 1.97 -21.10
C GLU A 113 1.03 2.52 -21.33
N GLU A 114 0.05 1.65 -21.54
CA GLU A 114 -1.35 2.05 -21.80
C GLU A 114 -2.26 1.90 -20.57
N GLN A 115 -2.05 0.85 -19.77
CA GLN A 115 -2.96 0.42 -18.71
C GLN A 115 -2.41 0.68 -17.32
N GLY A 116 -1.10 0.82 -17.14
CA GLY A 116 -0.48 0.93 -15.83
C GLY A 116 -0.06 -0.42 -15.25
N ALA A 117 0.18 -0.45 -13.94
CA ALA A 117 0.72 -1.64 -13.26
C ALA A 117 0.22 -1.78 -11.82
N VAL A 118 0.10 -3.02 -11.34
CA VAL A 118 -0.32 -3.36 -9.99
C VAL A 118 0.88 -3.76 -9.13
N TYR A 119 0.90 -3.27 -7.88
CA TYR A 119 1.96 -3.52 -6.91
C TYR A 119 1.38 -3.90 -5.54
N PRO A 120 2.08 -4.74 -4.76
CA PRO A 120 1.77 -4.93 -3.35
C PRO A 120 2.06 -3.64 -2.56
N MET A 121 1.28 -3.39 -1.51
CA MET A 121 1.48 -2.23 -0.66
C MET A 121 1.19 -2.50 0.82
N VAL A 122 1.77 -1.65 1.65
CA VAL A 122 1.27 -1.36 3.00
C VAL A 122 0.79 0.08 3.05
N MET A 123 -0.14 0.37 3.94
CA MET A 123 -0.76 1.68 4.05
C MET A 123 -0.96 2.06 5.52
N SER A 124 -0.64 3.29 5.86
CA SER A 124 -0.97 3.88 7.15
C SER A 124 -2.21 4.76 7.01
N ILE A 125 -3.18 4.57 7.90
CA ILE A 125 -4.32 5.48 8.07
C ILE A 125 -4.23 6.09 9.46
N GLY A 126 -4.26 7.42 9.53
CA GLY A 126 -4.16 8.16 10.77
C GLY A 126 -4.94 9.47 10.74
N TRP A 127 -4.70 10.31 11.74
CA TRP A 127 -5.28 11.65 11.81
C TRP A 127 -4.24 12.71 11.44
N ASN A 128 -4.65 13.71 10.65
CA ASN A 128 -3.77 14.80 10.28
C ASN A 128 -3.71 15.87 11.39
N PRO A 129 -2.54 16.07 12.06
CA PRO A 129 -2.42 17.03 13.16
C PRO A 129 -2.57 18.49 12.71
N PHE A 130 -2.23 18.81 11.45
CA PHE A 130 -2.30 20.17 10.92
C PHE A 130 -3.74 20.67 10.79
N TYR A 131 -4.68 19.76 10.58
CA TYR A 131 -6.11 20.07 10.51
C TYR A 131 -6.81 19.79 11.85
N LYS A 132 -6.12 19.96 12.99
CA LYS A 132 -6.67 19.70 14.33
C LYS A 132 -7.29 18.30 14.47
N ASN A 133 -6.76 17.31 13.76
CA ASN A 133 -7.29 15.95 13.70
C ASN A 133 -8.76 15.87 13.24
N THR A 134 -9.22 16.77 12.38
CA THR A 134 -10.57 16.72 11.78
C THR A 134 -10.57 16.13 10.37
N VAL A 135 -9.42 15.64 9.89
CA VAL A 135 -9.23 15.03 8.57
C VAL A 135 -8.35 13.81 8.72
N ARG A 136 -8.74 12.71 8.08
CA ARG A 136 -7.95 11.48 8.02
C ARG A 136 -6.80 11.64 7.02
N SER A 137 -5.66 11.02 7.29
CA SER A 137 -4.51 10.96 6.37
C SER A 137 -4.26 9.53 5.93
N VAL A 138 -4.05 9.33 4.63
CA VAL A 138 -3.69 8.04 4.05
C VAL A 138 -2.33 8.14 3.39
N GLU A 139 -1.42 7.27 3.81
CA GLU A 139 -0.07 7.15 3.28
C GLU A 139 0.18 5.73 2.79
N VAL A 140 0.42 5.55 1.50
CA VAL A 140 0.65 4.25 0.86
C VAL A 140 2.14 4.07 0.58
N HIS A 141 2.74 3.00 1.11
CA HIS A 141 4.07 2.56 0.70
C HIS A 141 3.93 1.41 -0.31
N ILE A 142 4.29 1.68 -1.55
CA ILE A 142 4.40 0.63 -2.58
C ILE A 142 5.63 -0.22 -2.25
N MET A 143 5.46 -1.54 -2.18
CA MET A 143 6.52 -2.50 -1.85
C MET A 143 7.40 -2.78 -3.07
N HIS A 144 7.91 -1.71 -3.67
CA HIS A 144 8.75 -1.71 -4.86
C HIS A 144 9.63 -0.46 -4.88
N GLN A 145 10.86 -0.59 -5.39
CA GLN A 145 11.79 0.53 -5.52
C GLN A 145 11.66 1.17 -6.90
N PHE A 146 11.32 2.46 -6.92
CA PHE A 146 11.35 3.28 -8.14
C PHE A 146 12.60 4.15 -8.18
N ASP A 147 13.06 4.49 -9.40
CA ASP A 147 14.19 5.41 -9.62
C ASP A 147 13.74 6.89 -9.71
N THR A 148 12.44 7.12 -9.86
CA THR A 148 11.82 8.46 -9.95
C THR A 148 10.48 8.47 -9.23
N ASP A 149 10.09 9.64 -8.75
CA ASP A 149 8.77 9.86 -8.15
C ASP A 149 7.64 9.72 -9.19
N PHE A 150 6.42 9.52 -8.70
CA PHE A 150 5.19 9.37 -9.47
C PHE A 150 4.07 10.30 -8.97
N TYR A 151 4.41 11.50 -8.48
CA TYR A 151 3.42 12.52 -8.15
C TYR A 151 2.48 12.81 -9.34
N GLU A 152 1.24 13.21 -9.03
CA GLU A 152 0.14 13.42 -9.98
C GLU A 152 -0.35 12.16 -10.71
N SER A 153 0.34 11.02 -10.56
CA SER A 153 -0.18 9.73 -11.05
C SER A 153 -1.42 9.35 -10.25
N HIS A 154 -2.39 8.74 -10.93
CA HIS A 154 -3.58 8.22 -10.27
C HIS A 154 -3.26 6.87 -9.65
N MET A 155 -3.70 6.66 -8.42
CA MET A 155 -3.57 5.39 -7.70
C MET A 155 -4.96 4.85 -7.35
N ASN A 156 -5.20 3.58 -7.66
CA ASN A 156 -6.35 2.82 -7.18
C ASN A 156 -5.87 1.80 -6.15
N VAL A 157 -6.60 1.62 -5.06
CA VAL A 157 -6.18 0.82 -3.92
C VAL A 157 -7.31 -0.12 -3.51
N TYR A 158 -6.95 -1.39 -3.33
CA TYR A 158 -7.70 -2.33 -2.51
C TYR A 158 -7.05 -2.43 -1.13
N ILE A 159 -7.82 -2.19 -0.08
CA ILE A 159 -7.42 -2.45 1.31
C ILE A 159 -8.04 -3.79 1.69
N LEU A 160 -7.21 -4.78 2.01
CA LEU A 160 -7.64 -6.17 2.16
C LEU A 160 -7.61 -6.69 3.59
N GLY A 161 -6.99 -5.94 4.50
CA GLY A 161 -6.93 -6.29 5.90
C GLY A 161 -6.14 -5.29 6.73
N PHE A 162 -6.34 -5.40 8.03
CA PHE A 162 -5.63 -4.66 9.06
C PHE A 162 -4.47 -5.50 9.59
N ILE A 163 -3.31 -4.87 9.79
CA ILE A 163 -2.11 -5.50 10.36
C ILE A 163 -2.03 -5.19 11.85
N ARG A 164 -2.08 -3.91 12.23
CA ARG A 164 -1.89 -3.46 13.62
C ARG A 164 -2.34 -2.00 13.82
N PRO A 165 -2.64 -1.59 15.06
CA PRO A 165 -2.88 -0.18 15.39
C PRO A 165 -1.61 0.67 15.23
N GLU A 166 -1.78 2.00 15.31
CA GLU A 166 -0.66 2.93 15.48
C GLU A 166 0.14 2.59 16.74
N LEU A 167 1.46 2.63 16.64
CA LEU A 167 2.38 2.34 17.75
C LEU A 167 3.26 3.56 18.01
N ASP A 168 3.54 3.79 19.29
CA ASP A 168 4.52 4.79 19.72
C ASP A 168 5.92 4.18 19.70
N TYR A 169 6.87 4.94 19.18
CA TYR A 169 8.27 4.52 19.06
C TYR A 169 9.18 5.45 19.84
N VAL A 170 10.11 4.86 20.57
CA VAL A 170 11.15 5.59 21.32
C VAL A 170 12.44 5.77 20.51
N SER A 171 12.56 5.11 19.35
CA SER A 171 13.72 5.21 18.45
C SER A 171 13.32 5.05 16.97
N LYS A 172 14.11 5.64 16.07
CA LYS A 172 13.94 5.52 14.61
C LYS A 172 14.11 4.08 14.13
N GLU A 173 15.04 3.35 14.75
CA GLU A 173 15.35 1.96 14.45
C GLU A 173 14.15 1.07 14.75
N SER A 174 13.51 1.24 15.92
CA SER A 174 12.31 0.47 16.28
C SER A 174 11.13 0.71 15.34
N LEU A 175 11.00 1.92 14.79
CA LEU A 175 10.00 2.26 13.78
C LEU A 175 10.31 1.54 12.46
N ILE A 176 11.55 1.61 11.99
CA ILE A 176 11.97 0.94 10.75
C ILE A 176 11.77 -0.57 10.84
N ASP A 177 12.12 -1.19 11.97
CA ASP A 177 11.97 -2.63 12.17
C ASP A 177 10.50 -3.08 12.13
N ASP A 178 9.59 -2.30 12.72
CA ASP A 178 8.17 -2.61 12.65
C ASP A 178 7.59 -2.38 11.26
N ILE A 179 8.07 -1.38 10.51
CA ILE A 179 7.66 -1.19 9.11
C ILE A 179 8.13 -2.37 8.24
N LYS A 180 9.36 -2.85 8.42
CA LYS A 180 9.85 -4.08 7.73
C LYS A 180 9.00 -5.28 8.10
N THR A 181 8.61 -5.40 9.37
CA THR A 181 7.69 -6.45 9.82
C THR A 181 6.33 -6.31 9.13
N ASP A 182 5.77 -5.10 9.01
CA ASP A 182 4.51 -4.85 8.31
C ASP A 182 4.58 -5.24 6.83
N ILE A 183 5.67 -4.89 6.15
CA ILE A 183 5.95 -5.24 4.75
C ILE A 183 5.99 -6.77 4.58
N ASN A 184 6.68 -7.47 5.49
CA ASN A 184 6.78 -8.91 5.47
C ASN A 184 5.43 -9.60 5.75
N VAL A 185 4.65 -9.09 6.72
CA VAL A 185 3.30 -9.58 7.02
C VAL A 185 2.37 -9.37 5.83
N ALA A 186 2.40 -8.19 5.22
CA ALA A 186 1.63 -7.89 4.02
C ALA A 186 1.99 -8.84 2.89
N GLY A 187 3.29 -9.05 2.63
CA GLY A 187 3.73 -9.91 1.55
C GLY A 187 3.32 -11.37 1.72
N ARG A 188 3.48 -11.93 2.92
CA ARG A 188 3.00 -13.29 3.22
C ARG A 188 1.47 -13.39 3.09
N SER A 189 0.76 -12.36 3.55
CA SER A 189 -0.71 -12.32 3.51
C SER A 189 -1.25 -12.25 2.07
N LEU A 190 -0.66 -11.41 1.24
CA LEU A 190 -1.04 -11.17 -0.16
C LEU A 190 -0.68 -12.33 -1.09
N ALA A 191 0.38 -13.09 -0.76
CA ALA A 191 0.75 -14.28 -1.51
C ALA A 191 -0.26 -15.43 -1.40
N ARG A 192 -1.21 -15.37 -0.45
CA ARG A 192 -2.26 -16.40 -0.31
C ARG A 192 -3.30 -16.27 -1.44
N PRO A 193 -3.79 -17.38 -2.03
CA PRO A 193 -4.69 -17.35 -3.18
C PRO A 193 -5.95 -16.47 -3.01
N ALA A 194 -6.54 -16.47 -1.82
CA ALA A 194 -7.75 -15.70 -1.53
C ALA A 194 -7.54 -14.16 -1.58
N TYR A 195 -6.28 -13.71 -1.47
CA TYR A 195 -5.86 -12.32 -1.55
C TYR A 195 -5.20 -11.99 -2.90
N ALA A 196 -4.41 -12.92 -3.44
CA ALA A 196 -3.74 -12.81 -4.73
C ALA A 196 -4.71 -12.53 -5.89
N LYS A 197 -5.89 -13.16 -5.88
CA LYS A 197 -6.91 -13.00 -6.94
C LYS A 197 -7.31 -11.55 -7.23
N PHE A 198 -7.14 -10.64 -6.27
CA PHE A 198 -7.50 -9.23 -6.43
C PHE A 198 -6.55 -8.46 -7.37
N ILE A 199 -5.36 -9.00 -7.68
CA ILE A 199 -4.43 -8.38 -8.65
C ILE A 199 -5.09 -8.19 -10.02
N GLY A 200 -5.86 -9.19 -10.46
CA GLY A 200 -6.52 -9.19 -11.76
C GLY A 200 -7.86 -8.44 -11.80
N ASP A 201 -8.28 -7.81 -10.70
CA ASP A 201 -9.54 -7.07 -10.67
C ASP A 201 -9.41 -5.76 -11.47
N PRO A 202 -10.27 -5.51 -12.48
CA PRO A 202 -10.15 -4.36 -13.37
C PRO A 202 -10.15 -3.01 -12.66
N TYR A 203 -10.71 -2.91 -11.45
CA TYR A 203 -10.72 -1.68 -10.66
C TYR A 203 -9.32 -1.09 -10.48
N LEU A 204 -8.29 -1.93 -10.31
CA LEU A 204 -6.93 -1.47 -10.04
C LEU A 204 -6.33 -0.74 -11.24
N LEU A 205 -6.70 -1.10 -12.47
CA LEU A 205 -6.18 -0.50 -13.71
C LEU A 205 -7.20 0.37 -14.46
N ASP A 206 -8.40 0.53 -13.91
CA ASP A 206 -9.38 1.46 -14.45
C ASP A 206 -9.10 2.88 -13.91
N PHE A 207 -8.55 3.75 -14.74
CA PHE A 207 -8.26 5.14 -14.39
C PHE A 207 -9.20 6.15 -15.07
N LYS A 208 -10.24 5.68 -15.77
CA LYS A 208 -11.14 6.55 -16.53
C LYS A 208 -12.14 7.23 -15.60
N ALA A 209 -12.37 8.52 -15.82
CA ALA A 209 -13.40 9.32 -15.13
C ALA A 209 -13.30 9.36 -13.59
N LYS A 210 -12.09 9.28 -13.02
CA LYS A 210 -11.89 9.35 -11.57
C LYS A 210 -11.56 10.77 -11.11
N ASP A 211 -12.31 11.22 -10.11
CA ASP A 211 -12.19 12.55 -9.49
C ASP A 211 -10.77 12.81 -8.96
N GLU A 212 -10.37 14.08 -8.84
CA GLU A 212 -9.05 14.45 -8.32
C GLU A 212 -8.87 14.11 -6.83
N ILE A 213 -9.96 13.80 -6.12
CA ILE A 213 -10.03 13.60 -4.68
C ILE A 213 -10.71 12.26 -4.38
N ALA A 214 -10.15 11.51 -3.43
CA ALA A 214 -10.68 10.24 -2.96
C ALA A 214 -11.87 10.43 -2.01
N SER A 215 -12.88 9.55 -2.10
CA SER A 215 -14.01 9.44 -1.14
C SER A 215 -14.08 8.06 -0.49
#